data_AF-A0A940ZKX0-F1
#
_entry.id   AF-A0A940ZKX0-F1
#
_cell.length_a   1.000
_cell.length_b   1.000
_cell.length_c   1.000
_cell.angle_alpha   90.00
_cell.angle_beta   90.00
_cell.angle_gamma   90.00
#
_symmetry.space_group_name_H-M   'P 1'
#
loop_
_entity.id
_entity.type
_entity.pdbx_description
1 polymer ?
#
loop_
_entity_poly.entity_id
_entity_poly.type
_entity_poly.pdbx_seq_one_letter_code
_entity_poly.pdbx_strand_id
1 'polypeptide(L)'
;MSDTVYMTPNPPTPNKGQTFDPAVCNGCNRCVEVCPTDVMMPHPKKKQPPIVLYPEECWFCGACIEECPRPGAIKMAHPLSQNISVNWKRKDTGECFRLGMKNPPPPNTRPPSGGNAGGKSGEPDGPESDL
;
A
#
# COMPACT_ATOMS: atom_id res chain seq x y z
N MET A 1 -19.49 39.03 6.76
CA MET A 1 -18.84 37.74 6.46
C MET A 1 -18.22 37.26 7.77
N SER A 2 -18.39 35.99 8.14
CA SER A 2 -17.84 35.48 9.39
C SER A 2 -16.32 35.36 9.24
N ASP A 3 -15.56 36.07 10.09
CA ASP A 3 -14.08 36.02 10.17
C ASP A 3 -13.56 34.74 10.84
N THR A 4 -14.39 33.70 10.92
CA THR A 4 -14.02 32.45 11.57
C THR A 4 -13.16 31.63 10.62
N VAL A 5 -11.86 31.64 10.88
CA VAL A 5 -10.87 30.78 10.21
C VAL A 5 -10.87 29.42 10.89
N TYR A 6 -11.05 28.34 10.12
CA TYR A 6 -10.97 26.97 10.60
C TYR A 6 -9.66 26.33 10.15
N MET A 7 -9.04 25.51 11.01
CA MET A 7 -8.00 24.58 10.55
C MET A 7 -8.67 23.61 9.56
N THR A 8 -8.28 23.72 8.29
CA THR A 8 -8.66 22.76 7.25
C THR A 8 -7.49 21.82 7.00
N PRO A 9 -7.73 20.51 6.79
CA PRO A 9 -6.68 19.61 6.32
C PRO A 9 -6.03 20.15 5.04
N ASN A 10 -4.74 19.88 4.86
CA ASN A 10 -4.08 20.07 3.57
C ASN A 10 -4.89 19.35 2.49
N PRO A 11 -5.13 19.94 1.30
CA PRO A 11 -5.85 19.25 0.24
C PRO A 11 -5.17 17.91 -0.04
N PRO A 12 -5.86 16.78 0.15
CA PRO A 12 -5.23 15.49 -0.05
C PRO A 12 -4.82 15.41 -1.52
N THR A 13 -3.52 15.26 -1.75
CA THR A 13 -3.01 14.61 -2.96
C THR A 13 -3.73 13.25 -3.13
N PRO A 14 -3.70 12.56 -4.28
CA PRO A 14 -4.57 11.38 -4.52
C PRO A 14 -4.44 10.23 -3.50
N ASN A 15 -3.52 10.36 -2.55
CA ASN A 15 -3.39 9.49 -1.40
C ASN A 15 -4.40 9.85 -0.28
N LYS A 16 -5.56 9.20 -0.29
CA LYS A 16 -6.55 9.28 0.80
C LYS A 16 -6.08 8.61 2.09
N GLY A 17 -5.04 7.78 2.06
CA GLY A 17 -4.61 7.00 3.22
C GLY A 17 -5.59 5.87 3.55
N GLN A 18 -6.67 6.25 4.22
CA GLN A 18 -7.61 5.37 4.91
C GLN A 18 -9.03 5.73 4.52
N THR A 19 -9.87 4.71 4.42
CA THR A 19 -11.30 4.84 4.15
C THR A 19 -12.07 4.09 5.23
N PHE A 20 -13.20 4.65 5.63
CA PHE A 20 -14.03 4.09 6.69
C PHE A 20 -15.41 3.76 6.16
N ASP A 21 -15.97 2.64 6.63
CA ASP A 21 -17.37 2.31 6.43
C ASP A 21 -18.17 2.79 7.66
N PRO A 22 -18.98 3.86 7.53
CA PRO A 22 -19.76 4.40 8.64
C PRO A 22 -20.89 3.47 9.09
N ALA A 23 -21.32 2.49 8.30
CA ALA A 23 -22.33 1.51 8.71
C ALA A 23 -21.75 0.47 9.69
N VAL A 24 -20.45 0.20 9.60
CA VAL A 24 -19.76 -0.78 10.44
C VAL A 24 -19.05 -0.11 11.61
N CYS A 25 -18.43 1.05 11.39
CA CYS A 25 -17.70 1.80 12.40
C CYS A 25 -18.63 2.31 13.51
N ASN A 26 -18.20 2.18 14.76
CA ASN A 26 -18.95 2.67 15.93
C ASN A 26 -18.24 3.83 16.67
N GLY A 27 -17.18 4.40 16.09
CA GLY A 27 -16.41 5.48 16.69
C GLY A 27 -15.70 5.12 17.99
N CYS A 28 -15.21 3.88 18.13
CA CYS A 28 -14.45 3.44 19.32
C CYS A 28 -13.04 4.03 19.43
N ASN A 29 -12.52 4.64 18.37
CA ASN A 29 -11.22 5.34 18.31
C ASN A 29 -9.97 4.49 18.59
N ARG A 30 -10.05 3.16 18.64
CA ARG A 30 -8.87 2.27 18.72
C ARG A 30 -7.83 2.54 17.62
N CYS A 31 -8.30 2.85 16.41
CA CYS A 31 -7.44 3.22 15.28
C CYS A 31 -6.70 4.56 15.49
N VAL A 32 -7.25 5.48 16.28
CA VAL A 32 -6.59 6.73 16.67
C VAL A 32 -5.48 6.42 17.67
N GLU A 33 -5.76 5.63 18.70
CA GLU A 33 -4.81 5.29 19.78
C GLU A 33 -3.58 4.52 19.29
N VAL A 34 -3.74 3.64 18.29
CA VAL A 34 -2.65 2.81 17.77
C VAL A 34 -1.84 3.50 16.66
N CYS A 35 -2.26 4.67 16.17
CA CYS A 35 -1.59 5.31 15.05
C CYS A 35 -0.22 5.87 15.50
N PRO A 36 0.91 5.35 15.02
CA PRO A 36 2.22 5.80 15.49
C PRO A 36 2.60 7.20 14.99
N THR A 37 1.88 7.72 14.00
CA THR A 37 2.11 9.04 13.38
C THR A 37 0.99 10.05 13.68
N ASP A 38 0.03 9.70 14.54
CA ASP A 38 -1.04 10.60 15.00
C ASP A 38 -1.81 11.34 13.88
N VAL A 39 -2.07 10.66 12.76
CA VAL A 39 -2.71 11.28 11.58
C VAL A 39 -4.23 11.43 11.68
N MET A 40 -4.85 10.94 12.75
CA MET A 40 -6.30 10.88 12.94
C MET A 40 -6.71 11.53 14.25
N MET A 41 -7.94 12.04 14.30
CA MET A 41 -8.57 12.51 15.54
C MET A 41 -9.97 11.91 15.72
N PRO A 42 -10.47 11.77 16.96
CA PRO A 42 -11.84 11.37 17.22
C PRO A 42 -12.84 12.30 16.57
N HIS A 43 -13.93 11.76 16.05
CA HIS A 43 -14.99 12.55 15.47
C HIS A 43 -15.82 13.27 16.56
N PRO A 44 -16.19 14.55 16.39
CA PRO A 44 -16.94 15.30 17.41
C PRO A 44 -18.36 14.75 17.64
N LYS A 45 -18.97 14.16 16.61
CA LYS A 45 -20.22 13.40 16.73
C LYS A 45 -19.93 11.95 17.16
N LYS A 46 -20.64 11.48 18.18
CA LYS A 46 -20.56 10.08 18.65
C LYS A 46 -20.93 9.09 17.55
N LYS A 47 -20.35 7.90 17.63
CA LYS A 47 -20.57 6.77 16.70
C LYS A 47 -20.25 7.07 15.23
N GLN A 48 -19.37 8.03 14.98
CA GLN A 48 -18.86 8.32 13.64
C GLN A 48 -17.40 7.87 13.49
N PRO A 49 -16.95 7.54 12.26
CA PRO A 49 -15.54 7.30 11.99
C PRO A 49 -14.66 8.50 12.34
N PRO A 50 -13.40 8.28 12.78
CA PRO A 50 -12.48 9.37 13.07
C PRO A 50 -12.19 10.22 11.83
N ILE A 51 -11.73 11.44 12.06
CA ILE A 51 -11.33 12.36 11.00
C ILE A 51 -9.84 12.15 10.73
N VAL A 52 -9.47 11.92 9.47
CA VAL A 52 -8.07 11.89 9.04
C VAL A 52 -7.62 13.32 8.79
N LEU A 53 -6.69 13.82 9.61
CA LEU A 53 -6.19 15.20 9.54
C LEU A 53 -5.00 15.35 8.61
N TYR A 54 -4.08 14.37 8.65
CA TYR A 54 -2.80 14.42 7.96
C TYR A 54 -2.59 13.16 7.10
N PRO A 55 -3.41 12.96 6.04
CA PRO A 55 -3.35 11.74 5.23
C PRO A 55 -1.98 11.52 4.56
N GLU A 56 -1.25 12.59 4.25
CA GLU A 56 0.10 12.55 3.67
C GLU A 56 1.19 12.01 4.61
N GLU A 57 1.00 12.15 5.92
CA GLU A 57 1.91 11.64 6.95
C GLU A 57 1.62 10.17 7.30
N CYS A 58 0.62 9.57 6.66
CA CYS A 58 0.33 8.15 6.82
C CYS A 58 1.49 7.31 6.25
N TRP A 59 2.06 6.43 7.06
CA TRP A 59 3.13 5.51 6.62
C TRP A 59 2.62 4.19 6.05
N PHE A 60 1.30 4.01 5.99
CA PHE A 60 0.68 2.78 5.45
C PHE A 60 1.09 1.51 6.21
N CYS A 61 1.34 1.63 7.52
CA CYS A 61 1.84 0.52 8.35
C CYS A 61 0.80 -0.57 8.67
N GLY A 62 -0.49 -0.25 8.62
CA GLY A 62 -1.58 -1.22 8.78
C GLY A 62 -2.09 -1.40 10.22
N ALA A 63 -1.40 -0.83 11.21
CA ALA A 63 -1.75 -1.01 12.64
C ALA A 63 -3.21 -0.67 12.96
N CYS A 64 -3.76 0.39 12.35
CA CYS A 64 -5.14 0.80 12.56
C CYS A 64 -6.20 -0.17 12.00
N ILE A 65 -5.83 -1.00 11.01
CA ILE A 65 -6.70 -2.06 10.46
C ILE A 65 -6.65 -3.29 11.36
N GLU A 66 -5.44 -3.74 11.70
CA GLU A 66 -5.22 -4.95 12.49
C GLU A 66 -5.86 -4.84 13.89
N GLU A 67 -5.72 -3.67 14.51
CA GLU A 67 -6.30 -3.41 15.84
C GLU A 67 -7.79 -3.06 15.81
N CYS A 68 -8.41 -2.94 14.62
CA CYS A 68 -9.82 -2.59 14.55
C CYS A 68 -10.68 -3.78 15.02
N PRO A 69 -11.45 -3.66 16.12
CA PRO A 69 -12.28 -4.76 16.61
C PRO A 69 -13.50 -5.04 15.71
N ARG A 70 -13.66 -4.29 14.62
CA ARG A 70 -14.80 -4.34 13.70
C ARG A 70 -14.28 -4.56 12.28
N PRO A 71 -14.14 -5.84 11.85
CA PRO A 71 -13.68 -6.17 10.50
C PRO A 71 -14.47 -5.42 9.43
N GLY A 72 -13.76 -4.79 8.49
CA GLY A 72 -14.36 -4.01 7.41
C GLY A 72 -14.73 -2.56 7.74
N ALA A 73 -14.64 -2.12 9.00
CA ALA A 73 -14.92 -0.72 9.37
C ALA A 73 -13.87 0.27 8.84
N ILE A 74 -12.64 -0.18 8.63
CA ILE A 74 -11.53 0.62 8.09
C ILE A 74 -10.83 -0.20 6.99
N LYS A 75 -10.42 0.49 5.93
CA LYS A 75 -9.61 -0.06 4.83
C LYS A 75 -8.50 0.93 4.49
N MET A 76 -7.35 0.40 4.12
CA MET A 76 -6.22 1.21 3.65
C MET A 76 -6.23 1.25 2.12
N ALA A 77 -6.06 2.45 1.59
CA ALA A 77 -5.79 2.68 0.19
C ALA A 77 -4.29 2.92 0.04
N HIS A 78 -3.52 1.85 -0.18
CA HIS A 78 -2.09 2.00 -0.44
C HIS A 78 -1.86 2.90 -1.68
N PRO A 79 -0.91 3.84 -1.63
CA PRO A 79 -0.54 4.58 -2.82
C PRO A 79 0.06 3.63 -3.85
N LEU A 80 -0.14 3.93 -5.13
CA LEU A 80 0.35 3.11 -6.24
C LEU A 80 1.87 2.86 -6.16
N SER A 81 2.63 3.82 -5.63
CA SER A 81 4.08 3.71 -5.42
C SER A 81 4.47 2.70 -4.32
N GLN A 82 3.59 2.42 -3.37
CA GLN A 82 3.82 1.45 -2.28
C GLN A 82 3.09 0.13 -2.49
N ASN A 83 2.30 0.01 -3.55
CA ASN A 83 1.88 -1.29 -4.06
C ASN A 83 3.08 -1.95 -4.75
N ILE A 84 4.10 -2.30 -3.95
CA ILE A 84 5.27 -3.09 -4.32
C ILE A 84 4.81 -4.54 -4.51
N SER A 85 3.87 -4.75 -5.42
CA SER A 85 3.84 -6.01 -6.13
C SER A 85 5.20 -6.12 -6.82
N VAL A 86 5.88 -7.25 -6.62
CA VAL A 86 7.08 -7.57 -7.40
C VAL A 86 6.64 -7.46 -8.86
N ASN A 87 7.09 -6.40 -9.53
CA ASN A 87 6.78 -6.12 -10.90
C ASN A 87 7.93 -6.65 -11.73
N TRP A 88 7.66 -7.60 -12.62
CA TRP A 88 8.63 -7.95 -13.65
C TRP A 88 8.06 -7.64 -15.00
N LYS A 89 8.96 -7.30 -15.92
CA LYS A 89 8.63 -6.87 -17.27
C LYS A 89 9.28 -7.84 -18.27
N ARG A 90 8.51 -8.32 -19.24
CA ARG A 90 9.07 -9.04 -20.39
C ARG A 90 10.00 -8.10 -21.16
N LYS A 91 11.26 -8.51 -21.39
CA LYS A 91 12.30 -7.64 -21.97
C LYS A 91 12.00 -7.28 -23.43
N ASP A 92 11.38 -8.21 -24.15
CA ASP A 92 11.00 -8.17 -25.55
C ASP A 92 9.67 -7.45 -25.79
N THR A 93 8.62 -7.79 -25.03
CA THR A 93 7.27 -7.23 -25.26
C THR A 93 6.96 -6.01 -24.43
N GLY A 94 7.69 -5.81 -23.34
CA GLY A 94 7.45 -4.75 -22.37
C GLY A 94 6.21 -4.95 -21.49
N GLU A 95 5.60 -6.13 -21.54
CA GLU A 95 4.45 -6.49 -20.70
C GLU A 95 4.84 -6.57 -19.22
N CYS A 96 4.04 -5.96 -18.34
CA CYS A 96 4.27 -5.91 -16.90
C CYS A 96 3.41 -6.93 -16.14
N PHE A 97 4.03 -7.73 -15.28
CA PHE A 97 3.39 -8.74 -14.43
C PHE A 97 3.45 -8.33 -12.96
N ARG A 98 2.48 -8.78 -12.15
CA ARG A 98 2.41 -8.53 -10.70
C ARG A 98 2.32 -9.83 -9.93
N LEU A 99 2.94 -9.87 -8.76
CA LEU A 99 2.71 -10.93 -7.77
C LEU A 99 1.20 -11.03 -7.46
N GLY A 100 0.63 -12.23 -7.61
CA GLY A 100 -0.81 -12.48 -7.42
C GLY A 100 -1.68 -12.46 -8.68
N MET A 101 -1.12 -12.19 -9.87
CA MET A 101 -1.81 -12.49 -11.13
C MET A 101 -2.05 -14.01 -11.27
N LYS A 102 -3.14 -14.41 -11.92
CA LYS A 102 -3.41 -15.83 -12.22
C LYS A 102 -2.43 -16.30 -13.30
N ASN A 103 -1.63 -17.33 -12.99
CA ASN A 103 -0.61 -17.91 -13.87
C ASN A 103 0.45 -16.91 -14.36
N PRO A 104 1.19 -16.24 -13.48
CA PRO A 104 2.24 -15.34 -13.91
C PRO A 104 3.43 -16.17 -14.43
N PRO A 105 4.19 -15.69 -15.42
CA PRO A 105 5.40 -16.40 -15.85
C PRO A 105 6.39 -16.49 -14.68
N PRO A 106 7.25 -17.53 -14.64
CA PRO A 106 8.22 -17.69 -13.56
C PRO A 106 9.07 -16.42 -13.40
N PRO A 107 9.38 -16.01 -12.16
CA PRO A 107 10.11 -14.77 -11.90
C PRO A 107 11.51 -14.84 -12.52
N ASN A 108 12.03 -13.69 -12.95
CA ASN A 108 13.42 -13.60 -13.36
C ASN A 108 14.32 -13.80 -12.13
N THR A 109 14.94 -14.97 -12.00
CA THR A 109 15.89 -15.29 -10.93
C THR A 109 17.31 -14.83 -11.23
N ARG A 110 17.55 -14.20 -12.39
CA ARG A 110 18.84 -13.59 -12.71
C ARG A 110 19.12 -12.52 -11.66
N PRO A 111 20.27 -12.57 -10.97
CA PRO A 111 20.68 -11.52 -10.06
C PRO A 111 20.68 -10.16 -10.78
N PRO A 112 20.27 -9.06 -10.11
CA PRO A 112 20.43 -7.72 -10.65
C PRO A 112 21.87 -7.52 -11.12
N SER A 113 22.06 -6.87 -12.26
CA SER A 113 23.40 -6.58 -12.80
C SER A 113 24.22 -5.84 -11.73
N GLY A 114 25.17 -6.55 -11.11
CA GLY A 114 25.90 -6.05 -9.93
C GLY A 114 26.03 -7.03 -8.75
N GLY A 115 26.10 -8.35 -9.00
CA GLY A 115 26.78 -9.37 -8.18
C GLY A 115 26.67 -9.36 -6.64
N ASN A 116 26.04 -10.40 -6.07
CA ASN A 116 26.74 -11.36 -5.20
C ASN A 116 25.80 -12.46 -4.69
N ALA A 117 25.92 -13.67 -5.25
CA ALA A 117 25.82 -14.95 -4.55
C ALA A 117 26.26 -16.05 -5.53
N GLY A 118 27.29 -16.81 -5.14
CA GLY A 118 28.01 -17.74 -6.00
C GLY A 118 27.12 -18.81 -6.65
N GLY A 119 27.34 -19.03 -7.95
CA GLY A 119 26.65 -20.03 -8.75
C GLY A 119 27.15 -19.95 -10.18
N LYS A 120 28.28 -20.63 -10.43
CA LYS A 120 29.01 -20.84 -11.69
C LYS A 120 28.47 -20.17 -12.96
N SER A 121 29.28 -19.27 -13.50
CA SER A 121 29.26 -18.82 -14.89
C SER A 121 29.58 -19.97 -15.86
N GLY A 122 28.74 -20.15 -16.88
CA GLY A 122 28.89 -21.09 -18.01
C GLY A 122 27.54 -21.76 -18.27
N GLU A 123 26.88 -21.71 -19.42
CA GLU A 123 27.29 -21.54 -20.82
C GLU A 123 26.25 -20.70 -21.60
N PRO A 124 26.58 -20.21 -22.82
CA PRO A 124 25.58 -19.64 -23.71
C PRO A 124 24.80 -20.75 -24.41
N ASP A 125 23.47 -20.71 -24.34
CA ASP A 125 22.56 -21.59 -25.10
C ASP A 125 22.75 -21.34 -26.62
N GLY A 126 23.68 -22.07 -27.23
CA GLY A 126 23.74 -22.30 -28.67
C GLY A 126 22.79 -23.44 -29.06
N PRO A 127 22.31 -23.49 -30.31
CA PRO A 127 21.28 -24.44 -30.70
C PRO A 127 21.85 -25.86 -30.76
N GLU A 128 21.27 -26.79 -30.00
CA GLU A 128 21.57 -28.22 -30.11
C GLU A 128 21.28 -28.70 -31.54
N SER A 129 22.31 -29.16 -32.23
CA SER A 129 22.21 -29.92 -33.47
C SER A 129 22.21 -31.40 -33.12
N ASP A 130 21.11 -32.09 -33.45
CA ASP A 130 20.96 -33.54 -33.38
C ASP A 130 22.05 -34.26 -34.20
N LEU A 131 22.95 -35.01 -33.53
CA LEU A 131 23.56 -36.26 -33.96
C LEU A 131 24.07 -37.07 -32.75
#